data_AF-A0A2V1P8I4-F1
#
_entry.id   AF-A0A2V1P8I4-F1
#
_cell.length_a   1.000
_cell.length_b   1.000
_cell.length_c   1.000
_cell.angle_alpha   90.00
_cell.angle_beta   90.00
_cell.angle_gamma   90.00
#
_symmetry.space_group_name_H-M   'P 1'
#
loop_
_entity.id
_entity.type
_entity.pdbx_description
1 polymer ?
#
loop_
_entity_poly.entity_id
_entity_poly.type
_entity_poly.pdbx_seq_one_letter_code
_entity_poly.pdbx_strand_id
1 'polypeptide(L)'
;MGRSSMAGGRMARIVDTLFASIMGLVLFGLILARPGFAPGQARTAAAPQPMSTATPPVPDDTARLPGLDLSHYQGDVDWTVIAGAGVTFAFAKASDGITCTDPKWVRNANGAASAGVPLGGYHFYQPKDDPAKQAAHFLSVLAGQPTRLPPVVDLERSPVAGQEDSYRRDVEDFLALVEQGTGCAPILYASPSF
;
A
#
# COMPACT_ATOMS: atom_id res chain seq x y z
N MET A 1 -65.76 18.60 -56.74
CA MET A 1 -66.18 17.20 -56.94
C MET A 1 -64.93 16.31 -57.01
N GLY A 2 -64.87 15.18 -56.28
CA GLY A 2 -64.12 13.99 -56.72
C GLY A 2 -62.90 13.50 -55.91
N ARG A 3 -63.19 12.64 -54.92
CA ARG A 3 -62.40 11.65 -54.13
C ARG A 3 -61.02 11.11 -54.59
N SER A 4 -60.15 10.82 -53.60
CA SER A 4 -59.51 9.49 -53.24
C SER A 4 -58.12 9.71 -52.59
N SER A 5 -57.86 9.36 -51.32
CA SER A 5 -57.46 8.03 -50.77
C SER A 5 -56.20 7.46 -51.46
N MET A 6 -55.07 7.09 -50.85
CA MET A 6 -54.80 6.45 -49.55
C MET A 6 -53.40 6.78 -48.98
N ALA A 7 -53.27 6.44 -47.70
CA ALA A 7 -52.15 6.45 -46.76
C ALA A 7 -50.77 5.93 -47.22
N GLY A 8 -49.72 6.42 -46.54
CA GLY A 8 -48.39 5.81 -46.51
C GLY A 8 -47.39 6.50 -45.57
N GLY A 9 -47.14 5.87 -44.39
CA GLY A 9 -45.89 5.93 -43.61
C GLY A 9 -45.60 7.19 -42.79
N ARG A 10 -44.82 7.15 -41.72
CA ARG A 10 -44.20 6.07 -40.93
C ARG A 10 -43.63 6.73 -39.66
N MET A 11 -43.80 6.05 -38.53
CA MET A 11 -42.90 6.02 -37.36
C MET A 11 -42.56 7.33 -36.63
N ALA A 12 -43.25 7.57 -35.51
CA ALA A 12 -42.69 8.30 -34.38
C ALA A 12 -43.07 7.59 -33.07
N ARG A 13 -42.04 6.94 -32.50
CA ARG A 13 -41.69 6.73 -31.08
C ARG A 13 -42.84 6.64 -30.04
N ILE A 14 -42.90 5.47 -29.41
CA ILE A 14 -43.77 5.08 -28.29
C ILE A 14 -43.32 5.78 -26.99
N VAL A 15 -44.18 6.70 -26.52
CA VAL A 15 -44.71 6.96 -25.16
C VAL A 15 -44.01 6.29 -23.95
N ASP A 16 -43.51 7.10 -23.01
CA ASP A 16 -44.13 7.54 -21.74
C ASP A 16 -44.14 6.47 -20.62
N THR A 17 -43.27 6.64 -19.61
CA THR A 17 -43.56 7.25 -18.29
C THR A 17 -44.44 6.37 -17.39
N LEU A 18 -43.93 5.94 -16.22
CA LEU A 18 -44.69 5.95 -14.96
C LEU A 18 -43.82 5.70 -13.70
N PHE A 19 -44.11 6.55 -12.72
CA PHE A 19 -43.60 6.67 -11.37
C PHE A 19 -43.91 5.47 -10.46
N ALA A 20 -43.05 5.25 -9.44
CA ALA A 20 -43.38 5.27 -8.01
C ALA A 20 -42.74 4.13 -7.17
N SER A 21 -42.10 4.58 -6.10
CA SER A 21 -41.41 3.89 -5.00
C SER A 21 -42.27 2.94 -4.16
N ILE A 22 -41.64 2.02 -3.40
CA ILE A 22 -41.69 1.89 -1.91
C ILE A 22 -41.20 0.48 -1.45
N MET A 23 -40.41 0.48 -0.36
CA MET A 23 -40.04 -0.63 0.58
C MET A 23 -39.23 -1.81 0.00
N GLY A 24 -38.08 -2.23 0.53
CA GLY A 24 -37.63 -2.24 1.92
C GLY A 24 -37.81 -3.64 2.53
N LEU A 25 -36.85 -4.55 2.31
CA LEU A 25 -36.51 -5.60 3.30
C LEU A 25 -35.17 -6.26 2.95
N VAL A 26 -34.27 -6.23 3.94
CA VAL A 26 -32.99 -6.94 4.01
C VAL A 26 -33.26 -8.45 4.14
N LEU A 27 -32.51 -9.29 3.41
CA LEU A 27 -32.33 -10.69 3.80
C LEU A 27 -30.88 -11.14 3.65
N PHE A 28 -30.50 -11.93 4.63
CA PHE A 28 -29.20 -12.21 5.19
C PHE A 28 -28.54 -13.44 4.54
N GLY A 29 -27.23 -13.34 4.28
CA GLY A 29 -26.23 -14.38 4.54
C GLY A 29 -26.25 -15.71 3.78
N LEU A 30 -25.23 -15.91 2.95
CA LEU A 30 -24.49 -17.19 2.93
C LEU A 30 -23.01 -16.94 2.59
N ILE A 31 -22.21 -16.71 3.64
CA ILE A 31 -20.75 -16.73 3.56
C ILE A 31 -20.32 -18.18 3.85
N LEU A 32 -19.65 -18.82 2.90
CA LEU A 32 -18.96 -20.08 3.12
C LEU A 32 -17.75 -19.83 4.04
N ALA A 33 -17.79 -20.42 5.23
CA ALA A 33 -16.75 -20.34 6.24
C ALA A 33 -15.43 -20.97 5.75
N ARG A 34 -14.34 -20.20 5.84
CA ARG A 34 -12.97 -20.75 5.85
C ARG A 34 -12.66 -21.20 7.28
N PRO A 35 -12.09 -22.39 7.51
CA PRO A 35 -11.72 -22.82 8.86
C PRO A 35 -10.42 -22.12 9.27
N GLY A 36 -10.41 -21.50 10.46
CA GLY A 36 -9.18 -21.06 11.10
C GLY A 36 -9.16 -19.63 11.66
N PHE A 37 -10.18 -19.22 12.40
CA PHE A 37 -9.99 -18.22 13.47
C PHE A 37 -11.11 -18.38 14.50
N ALA A 38 -10.79 -18.89 15.69
CA ALA A 38 -11.75 -18.95 16.79
C ALA A 38 -11.93 -17.54 17.37
N PRO A 39 -13.17 -17.07 17.64
CA PRO A 39 -13.36 -15.80 18.31
C PRO A 39 -12.85 -15.93 19.76
N GLY A 40 -11.76 -15.22 20.06
CA GLY A 40 -11.23 -15.09 21.41
C GLY A 40 -12.26 -14.43 22.33
N GLN A 41 -12.45 -15.03 23.50
CA GLN A 41 -13.32 -14.54 24.56
C GLN A 41 -13.02 -13.06 24.87
N ALA A 42 -14.07 -12.26 24.99
CA ALA A 42 -13.99 -10.87 25.41
C ALA A 42 -13.26 -10.77 26.76
N ARG A 43 -12.03 -10.27 26.75
CA ARG A 43 -11.34 -9.86 27.97
C ARG A 43 -12.02 -8.60 28.49
N THR A 44 -12.54 -8.66 29.71
CA THR A 44 -12.86 -7.49 30.53
C THR A 44 -11.70 -6.50 30.47
N ALA A 45 -11.99 -5.25 30.12
CA ALA A 45 -11.00 -4.18 30.05
C ALA A 45 -10.34 -3.99 31.42
N ALA A 46 -9.05 -4.30 31.50
CA ALA A 46 -8.20 -3.95 32.63
C ALA A 46 -7.91 -2.43 32.58
N ALA A 47 -7.83 -1.81 33.76
CA ALA A 47 -7.49 -0.39 33.93
C ALA A 47 -6.16 -0.02 33.23
N PRO A 48 -6.01 1.22 32.72
CA PRO A 48 -4.82 1.64 31.99
C PRO A 48 -3.58 1.51 32.87
N GLN A 49 -2.66 0.64 32.45
CA GLN A 49 -1.33 0.56 33.06
C GLN A 49 -0.53 1.79 32.61
N PRO A 50 0.29 2.40 33.48
CA PRO A 50 1.22 3.45 33.04
C PRO A 50 2.13 2.88 31.95
N MET A 51 2.32 3.63 30.86
CA MET A 51 3.22 3.27 29.77
C MET A 51 4.61 2.96 30.33
N SER A 52 5.02 1.69 30.20
CA SER A 52 6.37 1.25 30.51
C SER A 52 7.34 1.90 29.54
N THR A 53 8.27 2.72 30.05
CA THR A 53 9.37 3.32 29.28
C THR A 53 10.55 2.35 29.08
N ALA A 54 10.32 1.05 29.19
CA ALA A 54 11.36 0.06 28.97
C ALA A 54 11.44 -0.27 27.47
N THR A 55 12.55 0.11 26.84
CA THR A 55 12.95 -0.46 25.54
C THR A 55 12.95 -1.99 25.68
N PRO A 56 12.16 -2.73 24.89
CA PRO A 56 12.24 -4.18 24.91
C PRO A 56 13.67 -4.62 24.57
N PRO A 57 14.24 -5.59 25.28
CA PRO A 57 15.57 -6.11 24.94
C PRO A 57 15.55 -6.60 23.50
N VAL A 58 16.51 -6.12 22.69
CA VAL A 58 16.75 -6.67 21.34
C VAL A 58 17.04 -8.15 21.52
N PRO A 59 16.24 -9.06 20.95
CA PRO A 59 16.52 -10.49 21.02
C PRO A 59 17.91 -10.80 20.46
N ASP A 60 18.61 -11.76 21.07
CA ASP A 60 19.92 -12.22 20.62
C ASP A 60 19.80 -12.90 19.23
N ASP A 61 20.00 -12.13 18.16
CA ASP A 61 19.88 -12.53 16.76
C ASP A 61 21.20 -13.08 16.20
N THR A 62 21.55 -14.30 16.61
CA THR A 62 22.65 -15.02 15.95
C THR A 62 22.23 -15.65 14.61
N ALA A 63 20.99 -15.48 14.16
CA ALA A 63 20.47 -16.06 12.92
C ALA A 63 19.93 -14.98 11.97
N ARG A 64 20.86 -14.17 11.44
CA ARG A 64 20.55 -13.18 10.40
C ARG A 64 19.88 -13.86 9.20
N LEU A 65 18.67 -13.42 8.88
CA LEU A 65 17.97 -13.85 7.68
C LEU A 65 18.61 -13.19 6.44
N PRO A 66 19.00 -13.95 5.41
CA PRO A 66 19.51 -13.37 4.17
C PRO A 66 18.40 -12.62 3.44
N GLY A 67 18.65 -11.34 3.16
CA GLY A 67 17.77 -10.49 2.37
C GLY A 67 18.55 -9.64 1.38
N LEU A 68 17.83 -8.92 0.53
CA LEU A 68 18.40 -7.94 -0.39
C LEU A 68 17.49 -6.72 -0.52
N ASP A 69 18.06 -5.61 -0.98
CA ASP A 69 17.31 -4.49 -1.54
C ASP A 69 17.70 -4.27 -3.01
N LEU A 70 16.76 -3.74 -3.80
CA LEU A 70 17.00 -3.44 -5.21
C LEU A 70 16.13 -2.30 -5.74
N SER A 71 16.51 -1.80 -6.91
CA SER A 71 15.78 -0.79 -7.67
C SER A 71 15.93 -1.08 -9.16
N HIS A 72 15.52 -0.14 -10.01
CA HIS A 72 15.82 -0.20 -11.44
C HIS A 72 17.32 -0.31 -11.78
N TYR A 73 18.22 0.09 -10.88
CA TYR A 73 19.68 0.00 -11.11
C TYR A 73 20.16 -1.44 -11.30
N GLN A 74 19.48 -2.43 -10.72
CA GLN A 74 19.81 -3.86 -10.88
C GLN A 74 19.29 -4.45 -12.20
N GLY A 75 18.55 -3.69 -13.01
CA GLY A 75 18.02 -4.16 -14.28
C GLY A 75 16.91 -5.20 -14.13
N ASP A 76 16.87 -6.17 -15.05
CA ASP A 76 15.99 -7.32 -14.93
C ASP A 76 16.68 -8.44 -14.15
N VAL A 77 16.04 -8.91 -13.08
CA VAL A 77 16.54 -9.98 -12.22
C VAL A 77 15.73 -11.26 -12.39
N ASP A 78 16.37 -12.40 -12.15
CA ASP A 78 15.69 -13.70 -12.09
C ASP A 78 15.36 -14.05 -10.63
N TRP A 79 14.07 -13.94 -10.29
CA TRP A 79 13.58 -14.22 -8.94
C TRP A 79 13.68 -15.71 -8.55
N THR A 80 13.71 -16.63 -9.51
CA THR A 80 13.94 -18.05 -9.24
C THR A 80 15.37 -18.28 -8.80
N VAL A 81 16.33 -17.63 -9.47
CA VAL A 81 17.75 -17.69 -9.08
C VAL A 81 17.96 -17.04 -7.72
N ILE A 82 17.35 -15.87 -7.47
CA ILE A 82 17.41 -15.18 -6.17
C ILE A 82 16.87 -16.08 -5.05
N ALA A 83 15.69 -16.68 -5.24
CA ALA A 83 15.12 -17.60 -4.25
C ALA A 83 15.99 -18.85 -4.05
N GLY A 84 16.52 -19.43 -5.14
CA GLY A 84 17.43 -20.58 -5.09
C GLY A 84 18.76 -20.29 -4.39
N ALA A 85 19.19 -19.02 -4.34
CA ALA A 85 20.36 -18.57 -3.61
C ALA A 85 20.12 -18.39 -2.08
N GLY A 86 18.91 -18.67 -1.60
CA GLY A 86 18.58 -18.62 -0.17
C GLY A 86 18.15 -17.24 0.33
N VAL A 87 17.79 -16.31 -0.57
CA VAL A 87 17.21 -15.01 -0.19
C VAL A 87 15.81 -15.24 0.38
N THR A 88 15.58 -14.75 1.59
CA THR A 88 14.36 -15.01 2.38
C THR A 88 13.39 -13.83 2.41
N PHE A 89 13.85 -12.61 2.10
CA PHE A 89 13.03 -11.41 1.96
C PHE A 89 13.71 -10.39 1.05
N ALA A 90 12.94 -9.45 0.51
CA ALA A 90 13.47 -8.36 -0.31
C ALA A 90 12.76 -7.02 -0.06
N PHE A 91 13.47 -5.92 -0.30
CA PHE A 91 12.87 -4.59 -0.42
C PHE A 91 13.15 -4.01 -1.80
N ALA A 92 12.14 -3.54 -2.52
CA ALA A 92 12.33 -2.90 -3.82
C ALA A 92 11.94 -1.42 -3.80
N LYS A 93 12.68 -0.59 -4.51
CA LYS A 93 12.32 0.83 -4.69
C LYS A 93 10.95 0.87 -5.33
N ALA A 94 10.02 1.54 -4.69
CA ALA A 94 8.69 1.78 -5.22
C ALA A 94 8.62 3.20 -5.79
N SER A 95 9.04 4.19 -5.01
CA SER A 95 8.89 5.60 -5.36
C SER A 95 10.03 6.47 -4.84
N ASP A 96 10.12 7.67 -5.39
CA ASP A 96 11.11 8.71 -5.07
C ASP A 96 10.45 10.08 -5.19
N GLY A 97 10.40 10.80 -4.07
CA GLY A 97 9.69 12.06 -3.94
C GLY A 97 8.25 11.99 -4.42
N ILE A 98 7.74 13.08 -4.97
CA ILE A 98 6.33 13.18 -5.41
C ILE A 98 6.09 12.77 -6.88
N THR A 99 7.13 12.42 -7.63
CA THR A 99 7.01 12.29 -9.11
C THR A 99 7.55 10.99 -9.71
N CYS A 100 8.47 10.29 -9.05
CA CYS A 100 9.18 9.18 -9.67
C CYS A 100 8.71 7.84 -9.11
N THR A 101 8.02 7.05 -9.93
CA THR A 101 7.78 5.62 -9.68
C THR A 101 8.94 4.81 -10.27
N ASP A 102 9.50 3.87 -9.51
CA ASP A 102 10.57 3.02 -10.02
C ASP A 102 10.05 2.15 -11.18
N PRO A 103 10.68 2.18 -12.37
CA PRO A 103 10.16 1.50 -13.56
C PRO A 103 10.22 -0.05 -13.45
N LYS A 104 10.96 -0.59 -12.48
CA LYS A 104 11.01 -2.04 -12.21
C LYS A 104 10.10 -2.47 -11.06
N TRP A 105 9.45 -1.54 -10.35
CA TRP A 105 8.61 -1.83 -9.18
C TRP A 105 7.60 -2.96 -9.43
N VAL A 106 6.73 -2.81 -10.43
CA VAL A 106 5.68 -3.80 -10.74
C VAL A 106 6.27 -5.15 -11.13
N ARG A 107 7.37 -5.17 -11.89
CA ARG A 107 8.06 -6.40 -12.29
C ARG A 107 8.65 -7.11 -11.06
N ASN A 108 9.31 -6.37 -10.19
CA ASN A 108 9.93 -6.90 -8.98
C ASN A 108 8.89 -7.42 -7.99
N ALA A 109 7.82 -6.68 -7.74
CA ALA A 109 6.75 -7.11 -6.85
C ALA A 109 6.09 -8.42 -7.32
N ASN A 110 5.75 -8.52 -8.61
CA ASN A 110 5.14 -9.72 -9.17
C ASN A 110 6.12 -10.90 -9.27
N GLY A 111 7.38 -10.64 -9.63
CA GLY A 111 8.43 -11.65 -9.71
C GLY A 111 8.74 -12.27 -8.36
N ALA A 112 8.92 -11.44 -7.32
CA ALA A 112 9.16 -11.89 -5.96
C ALA A 112 7.98 -12.72 -5.42
N ALA A 113 6.75 -12.24 -5.62
CA ALA A 113 5.55 -12.96 -5.21
C ALA A 113 5.43 -14.33 -5.89
N SER A 114 5.78 -14.42 -7.18
CA SER A 114 5.75 -15.69 -7.94
C SER A 114 6.84 -16.67 -7.49
N ALA A 115 8.01 -16.17 -7.08
CA ALA A 115 9.10 -16.98 -6.53
C ALA A 115 8.94 -17.29 -5.03
N GLY A 116 7.88 -16.80 -4.38
CA GLY A 116 7.63 -17.03 -2.96
C GLY A 116 8.51 -16.21 -2.01
N VAL A 117 9.16 -15.16 -2.50
CA VAL A 117 9.97 -14.23 -1.68
C VAL A 117 9.10 -13.08 -1.20
N PRO A 118 8.87 -12.90 0.12
CA PRO A 118 8.18 -11.73 0.66
C PRO A 118 8.91 -10.44 0.28
N LEU A 119 8.16 -9.46 -0.23
CA LEU A 119 8.72 -8.19 -0.68
C LEU A 119 8.00 -7.00 -0.04
N GLY A 120 8.77 -5.99 0.38
CA GLY A 120 8.31 -4.67 0.79
C GLY A 120 8.72 -3.59 -0.22
N GLY A 121 7.95 -2.51 -0.28
CA GLY A 121 8.33 -1.33 -1.06
C GLY A 121 9.05 -0.31 -0.19
N TYR A 122 10.09 0.33 -0.73
CA TYR A 122 10.71 1.49 -0.09
C TYR A 122 10.47 2.79 -0.88
N HIS A 123 10.35 3.88 -0.15
CA HIS A 123 10.24 5.24 -0.66
C HIS A 123 11.52 6.02 -0.40
N PHE A 124 12.12 6.55 -1.45
CA PHE A 124 13.27 7.44 -1.35
C PHE A 124 12.79 8.87 -1.00
N TYR A 125 13.06 9.31 0.22
CA TYR A 125 12.52 10.57 0.73
C TYR A 125 13.26 11.79 0.18
N GLN A 126 12.50 12.78 -0.28
CA GLN A 126 13.02 14.05 -0.78
C GLN A 126 12.72 15.18 0.23
N PRO A 127 13.74 15.77 0.90
CA PRO A 127 13.55 16.76 1.97
C PRO A 127 12.87 18.07 1.56
N LYS A 128 12.81 18.36 0.25
CA LYS A 128 12.22 19.60 -0.29
C LYS A 128 10.80 19.40 -0.81
N ASP A 129 10.34 18.15 -0.85
CA ASP A 129 9.01 17.81 -1.31
C ASP A 129 8.03 17.81 -0.13
N ASP A 130 6.78 18.13 -0.41
CA ASP A 130 5.70 18.11 0.59
C ASP A 130 5.49 16.68 1.14
N PRO A 131 5.55 16.47 2.46
CA PRO A 131 5.51 15.13 3.07
C PRO A 131 4.20 14.40 2.78
N ALA A 132 3.07 15.12 2.75
CA ALA A 132 1.76 14.52 2.48
C ALA A 132 1.64 14.07 1.02
N LYS A 133 2.19 14.83 0.08
CA LYS A 133 2.25 14.42 -1.34
C LYS A 133 3.18 13.24 -1.56
N GLN A 134 4.30 13.18 -0.84
CA GLN A 134 5.21 12.02 -0.89
C GLN A 134 4.51 10.76 -0.38
N ALA A 135 3.83 10.83 0.77
CA ALA A 135 3.05 9.72 1.31
C ALA A 135 1.93 9.29 0.35
N ALA A 136 1.18 10.24 -0.21
CA ALA A 136 0.13 9.95 -1.18
C ALA A 136 0.67 9.25 -2.44
N HIS A 137 1.79 9.73 -2.98
CA HIS A 137 2.45 9.12 -4.13
C HIS A 137 2.91 7.69 -3.79
N PHE A 138 3.62 7.51 -2.67
CA PHE A 138 4.10 6.19 -2.25
C PHE A 138 2.95 5.19 -2.08
N LEU A 139 1.90 5.57 -1.34
CA LEU A 139 0.71 4.73 -1.15
C LEU A 139 0.04 4.37 -2.49
N SER A 140 -0.05 5.33 -3.42
CA SER A 140 -0.62 5.07 -4.75
C SER A 140 0.18 4.04 -5.55
N VAL A 141 1.51 4.02 -5.39
CA VAL A 141 2.41 3.07 -6.06
C VAL A 141 2.35 1.68 -5.42
N LEU A 142 2.18 1.61 -4.10
CA LEU A 142 2.01 0.33 -3.39
C LEU A 142 0.67 -0.33 -3.69
N ALA A 143 -0.37 0.47 -3.97
CA ALA A 143 -1.72 -0.02 -4.18
C ALA A 143 -1.79 -1.07 -5.29
N GLY A 144 -2.43 -2.20 -4.98
CA GLY A 144 -2.64 -3.30 -5.94
C GLY A 144 -1.41 -4.17 -6.22
N GLN A 145 -0.27 -3.94 -5.57
CA GLN A 145 0.89 -4.81 -5.66
C GLN A 145 0.96 -5.82 -4.50
N PRO A 146 1.53 -7.02 -4.71
CA PRO A 146 1.59 -8.09 -3.71
C PRO A 146 2.69 -7.86 -2.66
N THR A 147 2.67 -6.72 -1.97
CA THR A 147 3.60 -6.44 -0.88
C THR A 147 3.22 -7.21 0.38
N ARG A 148 4.23 -7.74 1.09
CA ARG A 148 4.04 -8.59 2.29
C ARG A 148 4.91 -8.19 3.48
N LEU A 149 5.72 -7.16 3.33
CA LEU A 149 6.55 -6.59 4.39
C LEU A 149 6.12 -5.15 4.67
N PRO A 150 6.41 -4.61 5.88
CA PRO A 150 6.15 -3.21 6.19
C PRO A 150 6.79 -2.26 5.15
N PRO A 151 6.16 -1.11 4.86
CA PRO A 151 6.75 -0.11 3.99
C PRO A 151 8.02 0.47 4.63
N VAL A 152 8.99 0.86 3.81
CA VAL A 152 10.24 1.47 4.27
C VAL A 152 10.30 2.92 3.78
N VAL A 153 10.74 3.84 4.64
CA VAL A 153 11.22 5.16 4.22
C VAL A 153 12.74 5.17 4.26
N ASP A 154 13.34 5.61 3.17
CA ASP A 154 14.78 5.73 2.98
C ASP A 154 15.19 7.20 3.15
N LEU A 155 15.90 7.48 4.25
CA LEU A 155 16.38 8.79 4.67
C LEU A 155 17.89 8.90 4.48
N GLU A 156 18.29 9.22 3.25
CA GLU A 156 19.70 9.42 2.90
C GLU A 156 20.01 10.81 2.32
N ARG A 157 19.00 11.68 2.26
CA ARG A 157 19.14 13.09 1.88
C ARG A 157 19.05 13.97 3.12
N SER A 158 20.16 14.63 3.46
CA SER A 158 20.22 15.55 4.59
C SER A 158 19.20 16.68 4.46
N PRO A 159 18.66 17.17 5.59
CA PRO A 159 17.86 18.38 5.60
C PRO A 159 18.65 19.59 5.12
N VAL A 160 17.94 20.65 4.76
CA VAL A 160 18.56 21.97 4.59
C VAL A 160 19.12 22.39 5.96
N ALA A 161 20.36 22.89 5.98
CA ALA A 161 21.01 23.31 7.23
C ALA A 161 20.14 24.32 8.00
N GLY A 162 19.93 24.06 9.30
CA GLY A 162 19.05 24.86 10.16
C GLY A 162 17.56 24.52 10.05
N GLN A 163 17.20 23.47 9.30
CA GLN A 163 15.83 22.98 9.14
C GLN A 163 15.66 21.54 9.67
N GLU A 164 16.53 21.09 10.56
CA GLU A 164 16.52 19.73 11.13
C GLU A 164 15.22 19.46 11.88
N ASP A 165 14.71 20.45 12.62
CA ASP A 165 13.45 20.34 13.35
C ASP A 165 12.22 20.26 12.45
N SER A 166 12.18 21.01 11.34
CA SER A 166 11.10 20.87 10.36
C SER A 166 11.20 19.57 9.61
N TYR A 167 12.40 19.15 9.22
CA TYR A 167 12.62 17.87 8.56
C TYR A 167 12.12 16.70 9.39
N ARG A 168 12.42 16.69 10.70
CA ARG A 168 11.91 15.67 11.62
C ARG A 168 10.39 15.65 11.66
N ARG A 169 9.74 16.82 11.77
CA ARG A 169 8.27 16.91 11.74
C ARG A 169 7.68 16.42 10.42
N ASP A 170 8.28 16.80 9.29
CA ASP A 170 7.81 16.40 7.97
C ASP A 170 7.93 14.88 7.78
N VAL A 171 9.01 14.27 8.27
CA VAL A 171 9.18 12.81 8.28
C VAL A 171 8.17 12.14 9.22
N GLU A 172 7.94 12.68 10.41
CA GLU A 172 6.90 12.19 11.35
C GLU A 172 5.50 12.23 10.69
N ASP A 173 5.15 13.30 9.98
CA ASP A 173 3.90 13.43 9.23
C ASP A 173 3.80 12.41 8.09
N PHE A 174 4.88 12.24 7.31
CA PHE A 174 4.95 11.21 6.27
C PHE A 174 4.70 9.81 6.85
N LEU A 175 5.39 9.46 7.95
CA LEU A 175 5.28 8.16 8.59
C LEU A 175 3.85 7.90 9.07
N ALA A 176 3.22 8.88 9.72
CA ALA A 176 1.85 8.77 10.21
C ALA A 176 0.85 8.52 9.05
N LEU A 177 1.01 9.22 7.93
CA LEU A 177 0.17 9.04 6.74
C LEU A 177 0.37 7.67 6.10
N VAL A 178 1.60 7.17 6.01
CA VAL A 178 1.90 5.84 5.46
C VAL A 178 1.38 4.73 6.38
N GLU A 179 1.54 4.87 7.70
CA GLU A 179 0.97 3.94 8.67
C GLU A 179 -0.55 3.89 8.57
N GLN A 180 -1.20 5.06 8.50
CA GLN A 180 -2.64 5.15 8.31
C GLN A 180 -3.10 4.50 6.99
N GLY A 181 -2.34 4.70 5.90
CA GLY A 181 -2.68 4.17 4.58
C GLY A 181 -2.44 2.67 4.41
N THR A 182 -1.47 2.10 5.15
CA THR A 182 -1.10 0.68 5.03
C THR A 182 -1.59 -0.19 6.18
N GLY A 183 -1.93 0.41 7.33
CA GLY A 183 -2.20 -0.31 8.58
C GLY A 183 -0.95 -0.91 9.24
N CYS A 184 0.25 -0.56 8.75
CA CYS A 184 1.52 -1.10 9.20
C CYS A 184 2.50 0.04 9.52
N ALA A 185 3.11 0.00 10.72
CA ALA A 185 4.17 0.93 11.09
C ALA A 185 5.36 0.83 10.10
N PRO A 186 5.78 1.92 9.44
CA PRO A 186 6.90 1.90 8.52
C PRO A 186 8.25 1.65 9.21
N ILE A 187 9.18 1.06 8.46
CA ILE A 187 10.59 0.94 8.85
C ILE A 187 11.34 2.18 8.36
N LEU A 188 12.25 2.71 9.20
CA LEU A 188 13.18 3.77 8.84
C LEU A 188 14.52 3.16 8.42
N TYR A 189 14.98 3.51 7.23
CA TYR A 189 16.34 3.25 6.77
C TYR A 189 17.13 4.56 6.74
N ALA A 190 18.34 4.53 7.30
CA ALA A 190 19.30 5.62 7.24
C ALA A 190 20.73 5.07 7.40
N SER A 191 21.71 5.79 6.87
CA SER A 191 23.12 5.47 7.11
C SER A 191 23.52 5.82 8.56
N PRO A 192 24.52 5.16 9.17
CA PRO A 192 25.00 5.53 10.51
C PRO A 192 25.53 6.96 10.65
N SER A 193 25.88 7.60 9.53
CA SER A 193 26.38 8.98 9.47
C SER A 193 25.31 10.02 9.13
N PHE A 194 24.07 9.59 8.93
CA PHE A 194 22.93 10.48 8.74
C PHE A 194 22.51 11.09 10.09
#